data_AF-A0A8J5TXL5-F1
#
_entry.id   AF-A0A8J5TXL5-F1
#
_cell.length_a   1.000
_cell.length_b   1.000
_cell.length_c   1.000
_cell.angle_alpha   90.00
_cell.angle_beta   90.00
_cell.angle_gamma   90.00
#
_symmetry.space_group_name_H-M   'P 1'
#
loop_
_entity.id
_entity.type
_entity.pdbx_description
1 polymer ?
#
loop_
_entity_poly.entity_id
_entity_poly.type
_entity_poly.pdbx_seq_one_letter_code
_entity_poly.pdbx_strand_id
1 'polypeptide(L)'
;MVPYGVWNMDRKPAKLPFFLKEENRMTADDWHVLGTLYDILLDFQLVVRGLEGDGQGKHQRKVEENEIDPPLSGTSWDLIHAYEFLLETLESAKRAVANFPDGHHLAVNINLGWLKLNEYYEHLNDSPLIYGAAVLHPAYRWALFDDLWGDDDERQLWITKAKEMVQDLWEREYRDLEVDDPEIQLPANKRLKTSRNKFTAWRTKKRGLTAGGISVTESPIQSPAQSPRSSVGGLDLDEYEQWQRDIEDADASVTDPYEYWPHKAAQIPPVV
;
A
#
# COMPACT_ATOMS: atom_id res chain seq x y z
N MET A 1 -20.77 17.33 -81.81
CA MET A 1 -19.73 18.25 -81.31
C MET A 1 -20.21 18.79 -79.97
N VAL A 2 -19.72 18.21 -78.87
CA VAL A 2 -19.98 18.67 -77.49
C VAL A 2 -18.59 18.88 -76.89
N PRO A 3 -18.25 20.06 -76.36
CA PRO A 3 -16.89 20.34 -75.94
C PRO A 3 -16.62 19.63 -74.61
N TYR A 4 -15.54 18.85 -74.55
CA TYR A 4 -15.02 18.31 -73.31
C TYR A 4 -14.57 19.46 -72.42
N GLY A 5 -15.20 19.59 -71.26
CA GLY A 5 -14.83 20.58 -70.24
C GLY A 5 -13.40 20.35 -69.78
N VAL A 6 -12.60 21.43 -69.83
CA VAL A 6 -11.26 21.49 -69.23
C VAL A 6 -11.42 21.43 -67.72
N TRP A 7 -10.94 20.36 -67.09
CA TRP A 7 -10.89 20.26 -65.64
C TRP A 7 -9.84 21.25 -65.12
N ASN A 8 -10.31 22.34 -64.51
CA ASN A 8 -9.46 23.30 -63.84
C ASN A 8 -8.88 22.64 -62.58
N MET A 9 -7.59 22.28 -62.60
CA MET A 9 -6.88 21.68 -61.46
C MET A 9 -6.28 22.71 -60.52
N ASP A 10 -6.90 23.88 -60.35
CA ASP A 10 -6.53 24.82 -59.29
C ASP A 10 -7.26 24.48 -57.98
N ARG A 11 -7.02 23.27 -57.46
CA ARG A 11 -7.32 23.00 -56.04
C ARG A 11 -6.24 23.71 -55.23
N LYS A 12 -6.63 24.79 -54.52
CA LYS A 12 -5.77 25.40 -53.48
C LYS A 12 -5.18 24.29 -52.62
N PRO A 13 -3.87 24.30 -52.32
CA PRO A 13 -3.27 23.26 -51.50
C PRO A 13 -4.05 23.19 -50.20
N ALA A 14 -4.57 22.00 -49.86
CA ALA A 14 -5.31 21.80 -48.63
C ALA A 14 -4.40 22.23 -47.48
N LYS A 15 -4.86 23.22 -46.70
CA LYS A 15 -4.12 23.71 -45.53
C LYS A 15 -3.87 22.50 -44.64
N LEU A 16 -2.60 22.17 -44.38
CA LEU A 16 -2.28 21.04 -43.52
C LEU A 16 -3.00 21.19 -42.17
N PRO A 17 -3.63 20.13 -41.66
CA PRO A 17 -4.16 20.09 -40.30
C PRO A 17 -3.11 20.57 -39.30
N PHE A 18 -3.56 21.29 -38.26
CA PHE A 18 -2.69 21.96 -37.29
C PHE A 18 -1.62 21.03 -36.69
N PHE A 19 -1.98 19.79 -36.38
CA PHE A 19 -1.11 18.76 -35.78
C PHE A 19 -0.13 18.10 -36.76
N LEU A 20 -0.26 18.32 -38.07
CA LEU A 20 0.66 17.76 -39.08
C LEU A 20 1.77 18.73 -39.50
N LYS A 21 1.70 19.98 -39.03
CA LYS A 21 2.78 20.96 -39.19
C LYS A 21 4.01 20.49 -38.41
N GLU A 22 5.20 20.65 -38.99
CA GLU A 22 6.46 20.18 -38.38
C GLU A 22 6.70 20.73 -36.97
N GLU A 23 6.33 21.99 -36.72
CA GLU A 23 6.39 22.65 -35.41
C GLU A 23 5.51 22.02 -34.33
N ASN A 24 4.49 21.25 -34.72
CA ASN A 24 3.51 20.63 -33.81
C ASN A 24 3.59 19.10 -33.82
N ARG A 25 4.58 18.51 -34.50
CA ARG A 25 4.79 17.07 -34.47
C ARG A 25 5.44 16.71 -33.15
N MET A 26 4.95 15.64 -32.52
CA MET A 26 5.61 15.07 -31.36
C MET A 26 7.04 14.66 -31.73
N THR A 27 7.97 15.18 -30.96
CA THR A 27 9.38 14.85 -31.00
C THR A 27 9.63 13.53 -30.27
N ALA A 28 10.85 12.99 -30.40
CA ALA A 28 11.25 11.84 -29.60
C ALA A 28 11.16 12.14 -28.09
N ASP A 29 11.47 13.36 -27.67
CA ASP A 29 11.44 13.77 -26.26
C ASP A 29 10.00 13.77 -25.72
N ASP A 30 9.03 14.24 -26.51
CA ASP A 30 7.60 14.18 -26.14
C ASP A 30 7.12 12.76 -25.87
N TRP A 31 7.58 11.79 -26.69
CA TRP A 31 7.26 10.37 -26.47
C TRP A 31 7.88 9.80 -25.21
N HIS A 32 9.09 10.23 -24.84
CA HIS A 32 9.71 9.83 -23.56
C HIS A 32 8.93 10.38 -22.37
N VAL A 33 8.51 11.64 -22.42
CA VAL A 33 7.66 12.27 -21.39
C VAL A 33 6.35 11.49 -21.23
N LEU A 34 5.67 11.15 -22.33
CA LEU A 34 4.44 10.35 -22.28
C LEU A 34 4.67 8.93 -21.76
N GLY A 35 5.80 8.30 -22.11
CA GLY A 35 6.17 6.99 -21.59
C GLY A 35 6.34 7.01 -20.07
N THR A 36 7.07 7.99 -19.55
CA THR A 36 7.22 8.15 -18.09
C THR A 36 5.89 8.42 -17.40
N LEU A 37 5.03 9.26 -17.99
CA LEU A 37 3.69 9.50 -17.45
C LEU A 37 2.86 8.21 -17.44
N TYR A 38 2.91 7.41 -18.51
CA TYR A 38 2.24 6.13 -18.60
C TYR A 38 2.72 5.17 -17.50
N ASP A 39 4.02 5.06 -17.28
CA ASP A 39 4.59 4.18 -16.26
C ASP A 39 4.13 4.56 -14.86
N ILE A 40 4.14 5.85 -14.52
CA ILE A 40 3.63 6.36 -13.24
C ILE A 40 2.14 6.02 -13.09
N LEU A 41 1.32 6.32 -14.11
CA LEU A 41 -0.12 6.06 -14.05
C LEU A 41 -0.44 4.56 -13.97
N LEU A 42 0.39 3.72 -14.58
CA LEU A 42 0.28 2.27 -14.46
C LEU A 42 0.50 1.83 -13.00
N ASP A 43 1.52 2.36 -12.34
CA ASP A 43 1.80 2.05 -10.93
C ASP A 43 0.65 2.51 -10.00
N PHE A 44 0.06 3.68 -10.26
CA PHE A 44 -1.17 4.12 -9.58
C PHE A 44 -2.34 3.17 -9.83
N GLN A 45 -2.55 2.75 -11.07
CA GLN A 45 -3.61 1.82 -11.42
C GLN A 45 -3.43 0.46 -10.73
N LEU A 46 -2.20 -0.05 -10.63
CA LEU A 46 -1.90 -1.30 -9.92
C LEU A 46 -2.27 -1.21 -8.44
N VAL A 47 -1.92 -0.09 -7.78
CA VAL A 47 -2.26 0.14 -6.38
C VAL A 47 -3.75 0.31 -6.17
N VAL A 48 -4.40 1.19 -6.94
CA VAL A 48 -5.84 1.46 -6.81
C VAL A 48 -6.63 0.18 -7.01
N ARG A 49 -6.30 -0.63 -8.02
CA ARG A 49 -6.97 -1.94 -8.21
C ARG A 49 -6.63 -2.94 -7.12
N GLY A 50 -5.46 -2.88 -6.50
CA GLY A 50 -5.16 -3.67 -5.31
C GLY A 50 -6.03 -3.27 -4.12
N LEU A 51 -6.40 -1.99 -3.99
CA LEU A 51 -7.21 -1.48 -2.89
C LEU A 51 -8.72 -1.46 -3.17
N GLU A 52 -9.14 -1.47 -4.43
CA GLU A 52 -10.54 -1.52 -4.84
C GLU A 52 -11.12 -2.92 -4.58
N GLY A 53 -11.45 -3.24 -3.33
CA GLY A 53 -12.10 -4.51 -3.00
C GLY A 53 -13.31 -4.78 -3.91
N ASP A 54 -13.28 -5.88 -4.67
CA ASP A 54 -14.23 -6.07 -5.77
C ASP A 54 -15.66 -6.39 -5.31
N GLY A 55 -15.85 -6.81 -4.05
CA GLY A 55 -17.14 -7.28 -3.51
C GLY A 55 -17.85 -8.36 -4.35
N GLN A 56 -17.22 -8.88 -5.41
CA GLN A 56 -17.78 -9.57 -6.57
C GLN A 56 -16.73 -10.55 -7.15
N GLY A 57 -16.13 -11.41 -6.32
CA GLY A 57 -15.05 -12.28 -6.78
C GLY A 57 -15.43 -13.32 -7.85
N LYS A 58 -15.41 -12.92 -9.13
CA LYS A 58 -15.53 -13.78 -10.30
C LYS A 58 -14.68 -13.27 -11.47
N HIS A 59 -13.37 -13.11 -11.30
CA HIS A 59 -12.49 -13.14 -12.47
C HIS A 59 -11.25 -14.02 -12.23
N GLN A 60 -11.37 -15.26 -12.71
CA GLN A 60 -10.24 -16.16 -12.92
C GLN A 60 -9.60 -15.83 -14.27
N ARG A 61 -8.43 -15.19 -14.28
CA ARG A 61 -7.45 -15.33 -15.37
C ARG A 61 -6.03 -15.33 -14.78
N LYS A 62 -5.13 -16.08 -15.42
CA LYS A 62 -3.68 -15.96 -15.22
C LYS A 62 -3.27 -14.66 -15.90
N VAL A 63 -2.50 -13.84 -15.19
CA VAL A 63 -2.15 -12.48 -15.58
C VAL A 63 -0.63 -12.43 -15.73
N GLU A 64 -0.16 -11.98 -16.90
CA GLU A 64 1.27 -11.74 -17.19
C GLU A 64 1.77 -10.44 -16.52
N GLU A 65 3.07 -10.19 -16.56
CA GLU A 65 3.81 -9.13 -15.83
C GLU A 65 3.24 -7.69 -15.99
N ASN A 66 2.50 -7.42 -17.07
CA ASN A 66 1.86 -6.14 -17.37
C ASN A 66 0.33 -6.20 -17.47
N GLU A 67 -0.30 -7.34 -17.15
CA GLU A 67 -1.75 -7.43 -17.10
C GLU A 67 -2.27 -7.10 -15.70
N ILE A 68 -3.52 -6.67 -15.68
CA ILE A 68 -4.20 -6.14 -14.52
C ILE A 68 -4.81 -7.30 -13.72
N ASP A 69 -4.44 -7.38 -12.44
CA ASP A 69 -4.99 -8.39 -11.55
C ASP A 69 -6.45 -8.15 -11.20
N PRO A 70 -7.21 -9.22 -10.90
CA PRO A 70 -8.45 -9.06 -10.14
C PRO A 70 -8.12 -8.39 -8.79
N PRO A 71 -9.02 -7.56 -8.26
CA PRO A 71 -8.68 -6.74 -7.13
C PRO A 71 -8.26 -7.56 -5.93
N LEU A 72 -7.19 -7.13 -5.26
CA LEU A 72 -6.96 -7.61 -3.91
C LEU A 72 -8.10 -7.07 -3.04
N SER A 73 -8.47 -7.83 -2.02
CA SER A 73 -9.44 -7.38 -1.02
C SER A 73 -9.04 -5.98 -0.57
N GLY A 74 -9.96 -5.01 -0.60
CA GLY A 74 -9.73 -3.62 -0.21
C GLY A 74 -9.49 -3.51 1.29
N THR A 75 -8.33 -3.97 1.71
CA THR A 75 -8.03 -4.25 3.10
C THR A 75 -7.15 -3.15 3.67
N SER A 76 -7.58 -2.62 4.81
CA SER A 76 -6.98 -1.45 5.46
C SER A 76 -5.49 -1.63 5.78
N TRP A 77 -5.03 -2.85 5.98
CA TRP A 77 -3.62 -3.15 6.28
C TRP A 77 -2.65 -2.92 5.12
N ASP A 78 -3.12 -2.88 3.86
CA ASP A 78 -2.27 -2.66 2.68
C ASP A 78 -2.14 -1.17 2.30
N LEU A 79 -2.88 -0.27 2.99
CA LEU A 79 -2.85 1.15 2.69
C LEU A 79 -1.45 1.74 2.91
N ILE A 80 -0.73 1.34 3.95
CA ILE A 80 0.61 1.85 4.22
C ILE A 80 1.57 1.49 3.08
N HIS A 81 1.58 0.21 2.66
CA HIS A 81 2.36 -0.22 1.49
C HIS A 81 2.00 0.53 0.21
N ALA A 82 0.72 0.79 -0.01
CA ALA A 82 0.24 1.51 -1.19
C ALA A 82 0.83 2.93 -1.26
N TYR A 83 0.83 3.67 -0.16
CA TYR A 83 1.39 5.01 -0.11
C TYR A 83 2.91 4.99 -0.27
N GLU A 84 3.62 4.13 0.44
CA GLU A 84 5.08 4.01 0.34
C GLU A 84 5.53 3.67 -1.09
N PHE A 85 4.87 2.70 -1.73
CA PHE A 85 5.18 2.30 -3.10
C PHE A 85 4.99 3.46 -4.10
N LEU A 86 3.89 4.21 -3.99
CA LEU A 86 3.61 5.32 -4.89
C LEU A 86 4.53 6.52 -4.65
N LEU A 87 4.88 6.81 -3.39
CA LEU A 87 5.86 7.84 -3.04
C LEU A 87 7.24 7.49 -3.62
N GLU A 88 7.71 6.25 -3.42
CA GLU A 88 8.99 5.76 -3.99
C GLU A 88 8.99 5.85 -5.53
N THR A 89 7.86 5.50 -6.15
CA THR A 89 7.67 5.58 -7.62
C THR A 89 7.79 7.03 -8.10
N LEU A 90 7.10 7.96 -7.46
CA LEU A 90 7.13 9.39 -7.83
C LEU A 90 8.51 10.00 -7.60
N GLU A 91 9.22 9.62 -6.53
CA GLU A 91 10.59 10.06 -6.30
C GLU A 91 11.55 9.53 -7.36
N SER A 92 11.42 8.26 -7.73
CA SER A 92 12.21 7.65 -8.79
C SER A 92 11.95 8.31 -10.14
N ALA A 93 10.68 8.57 -10.45
CA ALA A 93 10.29 9.32 -11.64
C ALA A 93 10.83 10.75 -11.64
N LYS A 94 10.81 11.45 -10.50
CA LYS A 94 11.40 12.79 -10.36
C LYS A 94 12.90 12.79 -10.68
N ARG A 95 13.64 11.78 -10.20
CA ARG A 95 15.07 11.61 -10.51
C ARG A 95 15.29 11.32 -12.00
N ALA A 96 14.43 10.51 -12.63
CA ALA A 96 14.52 10.20 -14.04
C ALA A 96 14.29 11.43 -14.94
N VAL A 97 13.23 12.21 -14.65
CA VAL A 97 12.82 13.39 -15.46
C VAL A 97 13.81 14.56 -15.35
N ALA A 98 14.62 14.63 -14.29
CA ALA A 98 15.66 15.66 -14.16
C ALA A 98 16.68 15.66 -15.32
N ASN A 99 16.82 14.54 -16.04
CA ASN A 99 17.73 14.40 -17.17
C ASN A 99 17.09 14.73 -18.53
N PHE A 100 15.81 15.10 -18.57
CA PHE A 100 15.08 15.30 -19.82
C PHE A 100 15.24 16.75 -20.34
N PRO A 101 15.57 16.95 -21.64
CA PRO A 101 15.73 18.29 -22.23
C PRO A 101 14.47 19.17 -22.11
N ASP A 102 13.27 18.58 -22.16
CA ASP A 102 11.97 19.28 -22.09
C ASP A 102 11.04 18.70 -20.99
N GLY A 103 11.63 18.15 -19.93
CA GLY A 103 10.90 17.47 -18.86
C GLY A 103 10.30 18.40 -17.80
N HIS A 104 10.46 19.73 -17.91
CA HIS A 104 10.15 20.66 -16.82
C HIS A 104 8.69 20.57 -16.36
N HIS A 105 7.74 20.51 -17.30
CA HIS A 105 6.32 20.38 -16.97
C HIS A 105 6.02 19.05 -16.26
N LEU A 106 6.61 17.95 -16.70
CA LEU A 106 6.44 16.66 -16.06
C LEU A 106 7.06 16.64 -14.66
N ALA A 107 8.24 17.22 -14.47
CA ALA A 107 8.88 17.33 -13.16
C ALA A 107 8.02 18.11 -12.15
N VAL A 108 7.42 19.23 -12.58
CA VAL A 108 6.48 20.00 -11.76
C VAL A 108 5.26 19.16 -11.41
N ASN A 109 4.66 18.47 -12.38
CA ASN A 109 3.48 17.64 -12.14
C ASN A 109 3.76 16.46 -11.20
N ILE A 110 4.92 15.81 -11.32
CA ILE A 110 5.36 14.75 -10.41
C ILE A 110 5.50 15.29 -8.98
N ASN A 111 6.11 16.46 -8.81
CA ASN A 111 6.23 17.10 -7.50
C ASN A 111 4.86 17.42 -6.89
N LEU A 112 3.92 17.94 -7.68
CA LEU A 112 2.57 18.22 -7.22
C LEU A 112 1.84 16.93 -6.83
N GLY A 113 2.01 15.85 -7.61
CA GLY A 113 1.48 14.54 -7.28
C GLY A 113 2.04 13.99 -5.98
N TRP A 114 3.36 14.11 -5.78
CA TRP A 114 4.04 13.66 -4.56
C TRP A 114 3.56 14.46 -3.34
N LEU A 115 3.51 15.80 -3.45
CA LEU A 115 3.02 16.66 -2.37
C LEU A 115 1.60 16.29 -1.96
N LYS A 116 0.71 16.07 -2.95
CA LYS A 116 -0.68 15.72 -2.67
C LYS A 116 -0.81 14.33 -2.05
N LEU A 117 0.00 13.37 -2.51
CA LEU A 117 0.01 12.03 -1.95
C LEU A 117 0.52 12.05 -0.50
N ASN A 118 1.59 12.80 -0.22
CA ASN A 118 2.15 12.95 1.12
C ASN A 118 1.17 13.65 2.08
N GLU A 119 0.45 14.68 1.63
CA GLU A 119 -0.61 15.34 2.42
C GLU A 119 -1.67 14.33 2.89
N TYR A 120 -2.15 13.46 2.00
CA TYR A 120 -3.09 12.42 2.40
C TYR A 120 -2.47 11.34 3.29
N TYR A 121 -1.17 11.07 3.13
CA TYR A 121 -0.48 10.12 3.96
C TYR A 121 -0.35 10.60 5.41
N GLU A 122 -0.08 11.90 5.59
CA GLU A 122 -0.06 12.54 6.90
C GLU A 122 -1.43 12.45 7.60
N HIS A 123 -2.54 12.58 6.88
CA HIS A 123 -3.87 12.35 7.46
C HIS A 123 -4.13 10.90 7.88
N LEU A 124 -3.54 9.95 7.15
CA LEU A 124 -3.60 8.53 7.45
C LEU A 124 -2.85 8.19 8.75
N ASN A 125 -1.76 8.91 9.03
CA ASN A 125 -0.99 8.81 10.27
C ASN A 125 -1.80 9.19 11.52
N ASP A 126 -2.96 9.85 11.38
CA ASP A 126 -3.86 10.16 12.50
C ASP A 126 -4.89 9.05 12.78
N SER A 127 -4.92 7.97 11.99
CA SER A 127 -5.95 6.93 12.09
C SER A 127 -5.43 5.68 12.83
N PRO A 128 -5.88 5.40 14.07
CA PRO A 128 -5.48 4.18 14.79
C PRO A 128 -5.91 2.90 14.07
N LEU A 129 -6.99 2.95 13.28
CA LEU A 129 -7.53 1.79 12.58
C LEU A 129 -6.54 1.19 11.57
N ILE A 130 -5.77 2.05 10.89
CA ILE A 130 -4.85 1.62 9.84
C ILE A 130 -3.61 0.95 10.46
N TYR A 131 -3.09 1.54 11.54
CA TYR A 131 -2.03 0.93 12.33
C TYR A 131 -2.50 -0.36 12.99
N GLY A 132 -3.67 -0.37 13.61
CA GLY A 132 -4.24 -1.57 14.23
C GLY A 132 -4.39 -2.72 13.23
N ALA A 133 -4.91 -2.44 12.03
CA ALA A 133 -5.04 -3.45 10.97
C ALA A 133 -3.68 -4.01 10.51
N ALA A 134 -2.68 -3.14 10.31
CA ALA A 134 -1.34 -3.56 9.91
C ALA A 134 -0.64 -4.35 11.02
N VAL A 135 -0.79 -3.91 12.27
CA VAL A 135 -0.21 -4.58 13.42
C VAL A 135 -0.83 -5.98 13.55
N LEU A 136 -2.15 -6.11 13.57
CA LEU A 136 -2.86 -7.40 13.65
C LEU A 136 -2.62 -8.33 12.45
N HIS A 137 -1.93 -7.89 11.40
CA HIS A 137 -1.53 -8.77 10.31
C HIS A 137 -0.29 -9.60 10.73
N PRO A 138 -0.36 -10.95 10.73
CA PRO A 138 0.69 -11.81 11.31
C PRO A 138 2.07 -11.60 10.70
N ALA A 139 2.15 -11.41 9.38
CA ALA A 139 3.41 -11.15 8.70
C ALA A 139 3.99 -9.74 8.94
N TYR A 140 3.15 -8.76 9.28
CA TYR A 140 3.52 -7.34 9.34
C TYR A 140 3.93 -6.94 10.75
N ARG A 141 2.96 -6.90 11.68
CA ARG A 141 3.15 -6.48 13.08
C ARG A 141 3.84 -5.11 13.16
N TRP A 142 4.43 -4.80 14.32
CA TRP A 142 5.26 -3.59 14.44
C TRP A 142 6.54 -3.65 13.58
N ALA A 143 7.03 -4.86 13.27
CA ALA A 143 8.21 -5.08 12.43
C ALA A 143 8.07 -4.49 11.01
N LEU A 144 6.84 -4.34 10.51
CA LEU A 144 6.58 -3.66 9.24
C LEU A 144 7.11 -2.22 9.26
N PHE A 145 6.86 -1.49 10.34
CA PHE A 145 7.26 -0.10 10.43
C PHE A 145 8.77 0.06 10.58
N ASP A 146 9.43 -0.90 11.23
CA ASP A 146 10.88 -0.93 11.30
C ASP A 146 11.51 -1.16 9.91
N ASP A 147 10.91 -2.04 9.08
CA ASP A 147 11.37 -2.29 7.70
C ASP A 147 11.07 -1.12 6.74
N LEU A 148 9.98 -0.39 6.95
CA LEU A 148 9.63 0.76 6.12
C LEU A 148 10.36 2.04 6.55
N TRP A 149 10.50 2.28 7.85
CA TRP A 149 10.86 3.57 8.43
C TRP A 149 12.06 3.52 9.38
N GLY A 150 12.79 2.40 9.47
CA GLY A 150 13.90 2.24 10.40
C GLY A 150 15.02 3.29 10.27
N ASP A 151 15.18 3.87 9.07
CA ASP A 151 16.20 4.86 8.76
C ASP A 151 15.70 6.33 8.81
N ASP A 152 14.42 6.57 9.14
CA ASP A 152 13.77 7.89 9.07
C ASP A 152 13.34 8.39 10.46
N ASP A 153 14.10 9.33 11.02
CA ASP A 153 13.86 9.93 12.34
C ASP A 153 12.46 10.58 12.48
N GLU A 154 11.93 11.20 11.41
CA GLU A 154 10.60 11.84 11.46
C GLU A 154 9.50 10.78 11.53
N ARG A 155 9.65 9.69 10.77
CA ARG A 155 8.69 8.58 10.78
C ARG A 155 8.81 7.69 12.02
N GLN A 156 9.94 7.67 12.71
CA GLN A 156 10.04 7.04 14.04
C GLN A 156 9.09 7.68 15.07
N LEU A 157 8.85 9.00 14.97
CA LEU A 157 7.84 9.68 15.80
C LEU A 157 6.42 9.19 15.47
N TRP A 158 6.16 8.85 14.20
CA TRP A 158 4.87 8.29 13.79
C TRP A 158 4.65 6.91 14.41
N ILE A 159 5.67 6.06 14.47
CA ILE A 159 5.59 4.75 15.15
C ILE A 159 5.24 4.94 16.63
N THR A 160 5.93 5.86 17.30
CA THR A 160 5.69 6.13 18.72
C THR A 160 4.24 6.57 18.96
N LYS A 161 3.77 7.55 18.18
CA LYS A 161 2.37 8.01 18.24
C LYS A 161 1.38 6.89 17.91
N ALA A 162 1.66 6.09 16.88
CA ALA A 162 0.82 4.97 16.48
C ALA A 162 0.69 3.92 17.58
N LYS A 163 1.77 3.60 18.29
CA LYS A 163 1.74 2.69 19.45
C LYS A 163 0.80 3.19 20.53
N GLU A 164 0.87 4.48 20.87
CA GLU A 164 -0.05 5.09 21.84
C GLU A 164 -1.51 5.04 21.36
N MET A 165 -1.78 5.41 20.11
CA MET A 165 -3.14 5.41 19.56
C MET A 165 -3.76 4.01 19.48
N VAL A 166 -2.97 3.00 19.07
CA VAL A 166 -3.44 1.60 19.01
C VAL A 166 -3.70 1.06 20.42
N GLN A 167 -2.84 1.39 21.39
CA GLN A 167 -3.04 1.02 22.78
C GLN A 167 -4.30 1.67 23.37
N ASP A 168 -4.52 2.97 23.15
CA ASP A 168 -5.73 3.67 23.60
C ASP A 168 -7.00 3.06 22.98
N LEU A 169 -6.96 2.73 21.68
CA LEU A 169 -8.07 2.07 20.99
C LEU A 169 -8.38 0.69 21.61
N TRP A 170 -7.35 -0.13 21.85
CA TRP A 170 -7.49 -1.43 22.50
C TRP A 170 -8.13 -1.31 23.88
N GLU A 171 -7.55 -0.46 24.74
CA GLU A 171 -7.98 -0.28 26.12
C GLU A 171 -9.41 0.23 26.27
N ARG A 172 -9.85 1.11 25.35
CA ARG A 172 -11.13 1.80 25.48
C ARG A 172 -12.29 1.09 24.79
N GLU A 173 -12.03 0.40 23.69
CA GLU A 173 -13.10 -0.12 22.83
C GLU A 173 -13.10 -1.66 22.71
N TYR A 174 -11.96 -2.33 22.88
CA TYR A 174 -11.84 -3.76 22.55
C TYR A 174 -11.50 -4.67 23.72
N ARG A 175 -10.71 -4.20 24.71
CA ARG A 175 -10.23 -5.02 25.84
C ARG A 175 -11.35 -5.75 26.58
N ASP A 176 -12.43 -5.04 26.89
CA ASP A 176 -13.55 -5.56 27.68
C ASP A 176 -14.79 -5.86 26.82
N LEU A 177 -14.62 -5.94 25.49
CA LEU A 177 -15.73 -6.13 24.57
C LEU A 177 -16.17 -7.60 24.60
N GLU A 178 -17.38 -7.85 25.11
CA GLU A 178 -18.00 -9.17 25.04
C GLU A 178 -18.32 -9.52 23.58
N VAL A 179 -17.52 -10.41 22.99
CA VAL A 179 -17.81 -10.99 21.69
C VAL A 179 -18.77 -12.15 21.91
N ASP A 180 -20.07 -11.90 21.79
CA ASP A 180 -21.02 -12.98 21.49
C ASP A 180 -20.49 -13.67 20.22
N ASP A 181 -20.35 -15.00 20.24
CA ASP A 181 -19.82 -15.78 19.12
C ASP A 181 -20.97 -16.35 18.28
N PRO A 182 -21.63 -15.56 17.39
CA PRO A 182 -22.41 -16.15 16.33
C PRO A 182 -21.42 -16.49 15.24
N GLU A 183 -20.85 -17.70 15.29
CA GLU A 183 -20.19 -18.42 14.18
C GLU A 183 -19.95 -17.47 13.00
N ILE A 184 -18.93 -16.60 13.11
CA ILE A 184 -18.73 -15.54 12.12
C ILE A 184 -18.44 -16.28 10.82
N GLN A 185 -19.48 -16.44 10.00
CA GLN A 185 -19.37 -17.01 8.67
C GLN A 185 -18.64 -15.98 7.84
N LEU A 186 -17.31 -15.94 8.00
CA LEU A 186 -16.42 -15.19 7.16
C LEU A 186 -16.82 -15.57 5.73
N PRO A 187 -17.24 -14.59 4.90
CA PRO A 187 -17.71 -14.88 3.56
C PRO A 187 -16.62 -15.67 2.85
N ALA A 188 -16.96 -16.85 2.33
CA ALA A 188 -16.02 -17.84 1.77
C ALA A 188 -14.72 -17.19 1.27
N ASN A 189 -13.67 -17.25 2.10
CA ASN A 189 -12.40 -16.56 1.82
C ASN A 189 -11.90 -17.02 0.46
N LYS A 190 -11.78 -16.08 -0.46
CA LYS A 190 -11.24 -16.36 -1.79
C LYS A 190 -9.74 -16.14 -1.66
N ARG A 191 -8.98 -17.24 -1.74
CA ARG A 191 -7.52 -17.22 -1.84
C ARG A 191 -7.06 -15.99 -2.62
N LEU A 192 -6.36 -15.09 -1.92
CA LEU A 192 -5.64 -13.99 -2.54
C LEU A 192 -4.76 -14.61 -3.62
N LYS A 193 -5.11 -14.41 -4.90
CA LYS A 193 -4.23 -14.86 -5.96
C LYS A 193 -3.01 -13.97 -5.89
N THR A 194 -1.85 -14.59 -5.68
CA THR A 194 -0.57 -13.91 -5.76
C THR A 194 -0.40 -13.42 -7.19
N SER A 195 -0.79 -12.17 -7.40
CA SER A 195 -0.34 -11.37 -8.53
C SER A 195 1.19 -11.34 -8.55
N ARG A 196 1.75 -11.22 -9.74
CA ARG A 196 3.17 -10.96 -9.96
C ARG A 196 3.42 -9.54 -10.47
N ASN A 197 2.50 -8.62 -10.21
CA ASN A 197 2.64 -7.22 -10.59
C ASN A 197 3.68 -6.51 -9.70
N LYS A 198 4.13 -5.33 -10.13
CA LYS A 198 5.17 -4.55 -9.44
C LYS A 198 4.83 -4.26 -7.98
N PHE A 199 3.59 -3.84 -7.71
CA PHE A 199 3.14 -3.49 -6.36
C PHE A 199 3.16 -4.72 -5.42
N THR A 200 2.61 -5.86 -5.86
CA THR A 200 2.57 -7.08 -5.05
C THR A 200 3.95 -7.70 -4.82
N ALA A 201 4.85 -7.58 -5.80
CA ALA A 201 6.25 -7.96 -5.66
C ALA A 201 6.96 -7.05 -4.63
N TRP A 202 6.79 -5.73 -4.75
CA TRP A 202 7.35 -4.75 -3.82
C TRP A 202 6.83 -4.98 -2.38
N ARG A 203 5.51 -5.13 -2.21
CA ARG A 203 4.89 -5.44 -0.92
C ARG A 203 5.39 -6.75 -0.32
N THR A 204 5.57 -7.80 -1.14
CA THR A 204 6.05 -9.10 -0.65
C THR A 204 7.50 -9.04 -0.18
N LYS A 205 8.30 -8.12 -0.72
CA LYS A 205 9.66 -7.83 -0.22
C LYS A 205 9.63 -7.08 1.12
N LYS A 206 8.63 -6.23 1.33
CA LYS A 206 8.48 -5.32 2.48
C LYS A 206 7.43 -5.80 3.47
N ARG A 207 7.54 -7.03 3.98
CA ARG A 207 6.54 -7.59 4.90
C ARG A 207 6.80 -7.26 6.36
N GLY A 208 7.95 -6.70 6.75
CA GLY A 208 8.32 -6.63 8.17
C GLY A 208 8.99 -7.91 8.64
N LEU A 209 8.23 -8.90 9.12
CA LEU A 209 8.82 -10.16 9.61
C LEU A 209 9.54 -10.92 8.49
N THR A 210 10.73 -11.44 8.80
CA THR A 210 11.51 -12.26 7.88
C THR A 210 11.64 -13.70 8.39
N ALA A 211 11.35 -14.67 7.51
CA ALA A 211 11.51 -16.08 7.85
C ALA A 211 12.98 -16.40 8.17
N GLY A 212 13.25 -16.78 9.42
CA GLY A 212 14.61 -17.09 9.90
C GLY A 212 15.40 -15.91 10.45
N GLY A 213 14.78 -14.74 10.66
CA GLY A 213 15.41 -13.55 11.22
C GLY A 213 14.54 -12.89 12.27
N ILE A 214 14.46 -13.49 13.47
CA ILE A 214 13.92 -12.79 14.64
C ILE A 214 14.97 -11.75 15.07
N SER A 215 14.95 -10.56 14.45
CA SER A 215 15.64 -9.40 15.00
C SER A 215 14.73 -8.79 16.06
N VAL A 216 14.75 -9.32 17.28
CA VAL A 216 14.22 -8.61 18.45
C VAL A 216 15.12 -7.39 18.67
N THR A 217 14.73 -6.25 18.12
CA THR A 217 15.15 -4.94 18.62
C THR A 217 13.98 -4.28 19.33
N GLU A 218 13.35 -4.98 20.27
CA GLU A 218 12.50 -4.32 21.24
C GLU A 218 13.37 -3.76 22.37
N SER A 219 13.49 -2.43 22.39
CA SER A 219 13.87 -1.72 23.61
C SER A 219 12.72 -1.85 24.62
N PRO A 220 12.99 -2.07 25.93
CA PRO A 220 11.94 -2.31 26.90
C PRO A 220 11.01 -1.10 27.03
N ILE A 221 9.72 -1.35 26.88
CA ILE A 221 8.63 -0.41 27.18
C ILE A 221 8.81 0.10 28.62
N GLN A 222 9.12 1.39 28.78
CA GLN A 222 9.04 2.08 30.07
C GLN A 222 7.74 2.89 30.10
N SER A 223 6.70 2.30 30.69
CA SER A 223 5.51 3.03 31.10
C SER A 223 5.85 4.01 32.24
N PRO A 224 5.25 5.21 32.31
CA PRO A 224 5.52 6.13 33.39
C PRO A 224 4.83 5.70 34.69
N ALA A 225 5.65 5.39 35.69
CA ALA A 225 5.46 5.55 37.14
C ALA A 225 4.05 5.33 37.73
N GLN A 226 3.84 4.15 38.34
CA GLN A 226 3.08 4.04 39.60
C GLN A 226 3.80 3.13 40.62
N SER A 227 3.74 3.56 41.88
CA SER A 227 4.48 3.11 43.07
C SER A 227 4.16 1.68 43.57
N PRO A 228 4.97 1.10 44.49
CA PRO A 228 5.24 -0.33 44.53
C PRO A 228 4.25 -1.11 45.40
N ARG A 229 3.80 -2.28 44.91
CA ARG A 229 3.28 -3.34 45.77
C ARG A 229 3.83 -4.69 45.34
N SER A 230 4.14 -5.48 46.35
CA SER A 230 5.00 -6.65 46.34
C SER A 230 4.32 -7.95 45.83
N SER A 231 5.10 -8.72 45.07
CA SER A 231 5.21 -10.20 45.05
C SER A 231 4.24 -11.07 44.21
N VAL A 232 4.85 -11.97 43.40
CA VAL A 232 4.37 -13.29 42.89
C VAL A 232 3.45 -13.29 41.64
N GLY A 233 3.75 -14.20 40.70
CA GLY A 233 2.81 -14.67 39.65
C GLY A 233 3.20 -14.23 38.25
N GLY A 234 2.93 -15.05 37.23
CA GLY A 234 3.20 -14.73 35.82
C GLY A 234 2.64 -13.37 35.43
N LEU A 235 3.30 -12.69 34.49
CA LEU A 235 2.78 -11.44 33.94
C LEU A 235 1.36 -11.71 33.44
N ASP A 236 0.39 -11.02 34.04
CA ASP A 236 -1.02 -11.03 33.63
C ASP A 236 -1.10 -10.21 32.34
N LEU A 237 -0.62 -10.82 31.26
CA LEU A 237 -0.59 -10.22 29.94
C LEU A 237 -2.01 -10.23 29.38
N ASP A 238 -2.46 -9.07 28.90
CA ASP A 238 -3.71 -9.04 28.16
C ASP A 238 -3.58 -9.72 26.77
N GLU A 239 -4.73 -9.98 26.15
CA GLU A 239 -4.82 -10.70 24.87
C GLU A 239 -3.92 -10.09 23.79
N TYR A 240 -3.91 -8.76 23.69
CA TYR A 240 -3.12 -8.01 22.72
C TYR A 240 -1.62 -8.13 23.00
N GLU A 241 -1.18 -7.96 24.25
CA GLU A 241 0.22 -8.13 24.65
C GLU A 241 0.71 -9.56 24.46
N GLN A 242 -0.15 -10.54 24.73
CA GLN A 242 0.16 -11.94 24.51
C GLN A 242 0.35 -12.22 23.02
N TRP A 243 -0.57 -11.75 22.18
CA TRP A 243 -0.47 -11.88 20.74
C TRP A 243 0.81 -11.23 20.19
N GLN A 244 1.18 -10.03 20.64
CA GLN A 244 2.41 -9.34 20.19
C GLN A 244 3.68 -10.13 20.49
N ARG A 245 3.73 -10.84 21.62
CA ARG A 245 4.88 -11.65 22.03
C ARG A 245 4.91 -13.03 21.36
N ASP A 246 3.75 -13.55 20.99
CA ASP A 246 3.60 -14.85 20.34
C ASP A 246 3.83 -14.73 18.83
N ILE A 247 5.11 -14.77 18.42
CA ILE A 247 5.55 -14.71 17.03
C ILE A 247 6.06 -16.08 16.60
N GLU A 248 5.41 -16.68 15.60
CA GLU A 248 5.86 -17.93 14.99
C GLU A 248 6.58 -17.69 13.66
N ASP A 249 7.57 -18.53 13.31
CA ASP A 249 8.29 -18.41 12.02
C ASP A 249 7.33 -18.49 10.81
N ALA A 250 6.20 -19.19 10.95
CA ALA A 250 5.19 -19.32 9.91
C ALA A 250 4.42 -18.01 9.67
N ASP A 251 4.32 -17.13 10.67
CA ASP A 251 3.56 -15.87 10.60
C ASP A 251 4.08 -14.97 9.48
N ALA A 252 5.40 -14.95 9.26
CA ALA A 252 6.04 -14.18 8.19
C ALA A 252 5.55 -14.56 6.78
N SER A 253 5.04 -15.79 6.62
CA SER A 253 4.53 -16.30 5.33
C SER A 253 3.03 -16.09 5.12
N VAL A 254 2.32 -15.58 6.14
CA VAL A 254 0.87 -15.37 6.06
C VAL A 254 0.55 -14.26 5.05
N THR A 255 -0.37 -14.56 4.12
CA THR A 255 -0.84 -13.61 3.10
C THR A 255 -2.25 -13.11 3.35
N ASP A 256 -3.05 -13.84 4.12
CA ASP A 256 -4.45 -13.52 4.40
C ASP A 256 -4.73 -13.69 5.92
N PRO A 257 -4.82 -12.58 6.67
CA PRO A 257 -5.15 -12.63 8.10
C PRO A 257 -6.50 -13.27 8.39
N TYR A 258 -7.47 -13.20 7.47
CA TYR A 258 -8.80 -13.79 7.70
C TYR A 258 -8.77 -15.33 7.69
N GLU A 259 -7.79 -15.95 7.02
CA GLU A 259 -7.55 -17.39 7.12
C GLU A 259 -6.77 -17.75 8.39
N TYR A 260 -5.95 -16.83 8.91
CA TYR A 260 -5.10 -17.05 10.08
C TYR A 260 -5.86 -16.98 11.41
N TRP A 261 -6.64 -15.92 11.63
CA TRP A 261 -7.25 -15.63 12.93
C TRP A 261 -8.17 -16.73 13.48
N PRO A 262 -9.01 -17.42 12.67
CA PRO A 262 -9.83 -18.53 13.17
C PRO A 262 -9.03 -19.67 13.79
N HIS A 263 -7.80 -19.91 13.30
CA HIS A 263 -6.92 -20.95 13.85
C HIS A 263 -6.15 -20.46 15.09
N LYS A 264 -5.82 -19.16 15.15
CA LYS A 264 -5.05 -18.57 16.25
C LYS A 264 -5.90 -18.19 17.46
N ALA A 265 -7.17 -17.82 17.28
CA ALA A 265 -8.09 -17.45 18.36
C ALA A 265 -8.26 -18.56 19.41
N ALA A 266 -8.15 -19.83 19.02
CA ALA A 266 -8.19 -20.95 19.96
C ALA A 266 -6.98 -21.02 20.92
N GLN A 267 -5.88 -20.31 20.61
CA GLN A 267 -4.62 -20.34 21.36
C GLN A 267 -4.42 -19.12 22.26
N ILE A 268 -5.18 -18.05 22.04
CA ILE A 268 -5.08 -16.79 22.80
C ILE A 268 -6.46 -16.57 23.44
N PRO A 269 -6.72 -17.15 24.62
CA PRO A 269 -8.02 -17.01 25.27
C PRO A 269 -8.22 -15.57 25.78
N PRO A 270 -9.45 -15.05 25.76
CA PRO A 270 -9.74 -13.76 26.38
C PRO A 270 -9.46 -13.85 27.88
N VAL A 271 -8.86 -12.79 28.42
CA VAL A 271 -8.64 -12.66 29.87
C VAL A 271 -10.01 -12.34 30.51
N VAL A 272 -10.49 -13.25 31.38
CA VAL A 272 -11.77 -13.15 32.09
C VAL A 272 -11.58 -12.51 33.46
#